data_AF-A0A3D2MCI2-F1
#
_entry.id   AF-A0A3D2MCI2-F1
#
_cell.length_a   1.000
_cell.length_b   1.000
_cell.length_c   1.000
_cell.angle_alpha   90.00
_cell.angle_beta   90.00
_cell.angle_gamma   90.00
#
_symmetry.space_group_name_H-M   'P 1'
#
loop_
_entity.id
_entity.type
_entity.pdbx_description
1 polymer ?
#
loop_
_entity_poly.entity_id
_entity_poly.type
_entity_poly.pdbx_seq_one_letter_code
_entity_poly.pdbx_strand_id
1 'polypeptide(L)' 'SEDEALSLLYDEKEREEEKKQAEIEYAEEHGLNKGISQGIKQTAKNLLSMNMKVEDISKATGLSIEEINNLK' A
#
# COMPACT_ATOMS: atom_id res chain seq x y z
N SER A 1 28.99 -13.87 32.33
CA SER A 1 30.39 -13.38 32.13
C SER A 1 30.41 -12.34 31.01
N GLU A 2 31.55 -11.72 30.67
CA GLU A 2 31.62 -10.85 29.49
C GLU A 2 31.19 -11.58 28.21
N ASP A 3 31.51 -12.87 28.07
CA ASP A 3 31.07 -13.71 26.94
C ASP A 3 29.54 -13.85 26.84
N GLU A 4 28.85 -13.97 27.98
CA GLU A 4 27.40 -14.09 28.04
C GLU A 4 26.70 -12.78 27.65
N ALA A 5 27.25 -11.64 28.10
CA ALA A 5 26.76 -10.32 27.71
C ALA A 5 26.95 -10.06 26.21
N LEU A 6 28.08 -10.53 25.65
CA LEU A 6 28.37 -10.44 24.23
C LEU A 6 27.39 -11.28 23.40
N SER A 7 27.10 -12.52 23.82
CA SER A 7 26.12 -13.40 23.15
C SER A 7 24.72 -12.76 23.11
N LEU A 8 24.25 -12.23 24.25
CA LEU A 8 22.92 -11.60 24.32
C LEU A 8 22.80 -10.38 23.40
N LEU A 9 23.87 -9.59 23.28
CA LEU A 9 23.89 -8.42 22.41
C LEU A 9 23.86 -8.80 20.92
N TYR A 10 24.49 -9.91 20.54
CA TYR A 10 24.37 -10.46 19.18
C TYR A 10 22.94 -10.94 18.90
N ASP A 11 22.34 -11.71 19.81
CA ASP A 11 20.96 -12.21 19.66
C ASP A 11 19.92 -11.08 19.59
N GLU A 12 20.13 -9.99 20.34
CA GLU A 12 19.28 -8.80 20.27
C GLU A 12 19.43 -8.07 18.94
N LYS A 13 20.65 -7.91 18.45
CA LYS A 13 20.91 -7.27 17.17
C LYS A 13 20.29 -8.06 16.01
N GLU A 14 20.42 -9.39 16.02
CA GLU A 14 19.81 -10.26 15.01
C GLU A 14 18.28 -10.10 15.00
N ARG A 15 17.62 -10.14 16.16
CA ARG A 15 16.17 -9.92 16.26
C ARG A 15 15.72 -8.56 15.75
N GLU A 16 16.48 -7.50 16.02
CA GLU A 16 16.15 -6.16 15.51
C GLU A 16 16.33 -6.07 13.98
N GLU A 17 17.34 -6.74 13.43
CA GLU A 17 17.53 -6.84 11.97
C GLU A 17 16.38 -7.62 11.31
N GLU A 18 15.96 -8.75 11.87
CA GLU A 18 14.81 -9.52 11.41
C GLU A 18 13.51 -8.70 11.45
N LYS A 19 13.27 -8.00 12.56
CA LYS A 19 12.08 -7.15 12.72
C LYS A 19 12.06 -6.02 11.68
N LYS A 20 13.19 -5.36 11.48
CA LYS A 20 13.32 -4.30 10.47
C LYS A 20 13.06 -4.83 9.06
N GLN A 21 13.57 -6.01 8.75
CA GLN A 21 13.35 -6.65 7.45
C GLN A 21 11.86 -6.96 7.24
N ALA A 22 11.19 -7.51 8.25
CA ALA A 22 9.75 -7.77 8.21
C ALA A 22 8.91 -6.48 8.04
N GLU A 23 9.30 -5.38 8.70
CA GLU A 23 8.64 -4.07 8.54
C GLU A 23 8.79 -3.51 7.11
N ILE A 24 9.96 -3.68 6.50
CA ILE A 24 10.21 -3.27 5.11
C ILE A 24 9.36 -4.08 4.14
N GLU A 25 9.36 -5.41 4.28
CA GLU A 25 8.56 -6.31 3.43
C GLU A 25 7.07 -5.99 3.52
N TYR A 26 6.56 -5.77 4.74
CA TYR A 26 5.20 -5.32 4.95
C TYR A 26 4.90 -3.98 4.26
N ALA A 27 5.81 -3.01 4.40
CA ALA A 27 5.64 -1.69 3.79
C ALA A 27 5.66 -1.75 2.25
N GLU A 28 6.49 -2.61 1.67
CA GLU A 28 6.56 -2.82 0.21
C GLU A 28 5.30 -3.48 -0.33
N GLU A 29 4.83 -4.56 0.31
CA GLU A 29 3.63 -5.28 -0.11
C GLU A 29 2.37 -4.40 -0.01
N HIS A 30 2.21 -3.69 1.11
CA HIS A 30 1.01 -2.89 1.34
C HIS A 30 1.08 -1.50 0.70
N GLY A 31 2.28 -0.92 0.60
CA GLY A 31 2.49 0.41 0.04
C GLY A 31 2.11 0.49 -1.44
N LEU A 32 2.54 -0.49 -2.23
CA LEU A 32 2.21 -0.55 -3.66
C LEU A 32 0.70 -0.70 -3.89
N ASN A 33 0.06 -1.62 -3.17
CA ASN A 33 -1.38 -1.86 -3.27
C ASN A 33 -2.20 -0.62 -2.89
N LYS A 34 -1.80 0.07 -1.80
CA LYS A 34 -2.45 1.31 -1.37
C LYS A 34 -2.28 2.41 -2.42
N GLY A 35 -1.07 2.56 -2.97
CA GLY A 35 -0.77 3.54 -4.02
C GLY A 35 -1.59 3.32 -5.29
N ILE A 36 -1.67 2.06 -5.78
CA ILE A 36 -2.48 1.70 -6.95
C ILE A 36 -3.96 2.00 -6.68
N SER A 37 -4.50 1.58 -5.54
CA SER A 37 -5.91 1.83 -5.19
C SER A 37 -6.22 3.33 -5.12
N GLN A 38 -5.33 4.13 -4.52
CA GLN A 38 -5.48 5.59 -4.47
C GLN A 38 -5.39 6.23 -5.86
N GLY A 39 -4.45 5.79 -6.70
CA GLY A 39 -4.28 6.27 -8.08
C GLY A 39 -5.50 5.98 -8.97
N ILE A 40 -6.07 4.78 -8.86
CA ILE A 40 -7.31 4.40 -9.56
C ILE A 40 -8.47 5.32 -9.16
N LYS A 41 -8.67 5.54 -7.86
CA LYS A 41 -9.72 6.44 -7.35
C LYS A 41 -9.51 7.89 -7.79
N GLN A 42 -8.28 8.38 -7.75
CA GLN A 42 -7.96 9.75 -8.21
C GLN A 42 -8.20 9.90 -9.71
N THR A 43 -7.84 8.88 -10.50
CA THR A 43 -8.09 8.86 -11.94
C THR A 43 -9.60 8.91 -12.21
N ALA A 44 -10.40 8.08 -11.54
CA ALA A 44 -11.86 8.12 -11.67
C ALA A 44 -12.46 9.49 -11.33
N LYS A 45 -11.99 10.15 -10.25
CA LYS A 45 -12.41 11.51 -9.88
C LYS A 45 -12.07 12.55 -10.96
N ASN A 46 -10.89 12.45 -11.55
CA ASN A 46 -10.49 13.35 -12.64
C ASN A 46 -11.34 13.14 -13.90
N LEU A 47 -11.66 11.89 -14.25
CA LEU A 47 -12.51 11.61 -15.40
C LEU A 47 -13.96 12.08 -15.17
N LEU A 48 -14.47 11.96 -13.94
CA LEU A 48 -15.76 12.55 -13.54
C LEU A 48 -15.76 14.06 -13.70
N SER A 49 -14.70 14.76 -13.27
CA SER A 49 -14.59 16.22 -13.42
C SER A 49 -14.47 16.66 -14.89
N MET A 50 -14.00 15.76 -15.76
CA MET A 50 -14.01 15.93 -17.21
C MET A 50 -15.38 15.60 -17.85
N ASN A 51 -16.43 15.37 -17.05
CA ASN A 51 -17.78 14.99 -17.50
C ASN A 51 -17.82 13.71 -18.34
N MET A 52 -16.88 12.77 -18.13
CA MET A 52 -16.94 11.46 -18.77
C MET A 52 -18.12 10.64 -18.22
N LYS A 53 -18.69 9.79 -19.08
CA LYS A 53 -19.78 8.88 -18.69
C LYS A 53 -19.27 7.83 -17.70
N VAL A 54 -20.07 7.52 -16.69
CA VAL A 54 -19.71 6.60 -15.61
C VAL A 54 -19.37 5.20 -16.15
N GLU A 55 -20.05 4.77 -17.22
CA GLU A 55 -19.80 3.49 -17.89
C GLU A 55 -18.40 3.44 -18.55
N ASP A 56 -17.94 4.56 -19.11
CA ASP A 56 -16.62 4.64 -19.73
C ASP A 56 -15.52 4.75 -18.67
N ILE A 57 -15.79 5.44 -17.56
CA ILE A 57 -14.88 5.48 -16.39
C ILE A 57 -14.73 4.09 -15.79
N SER A 58 -15.82 3.32 -15.66
CA SER A 58 -15.79 1.94 -15.16
C SER A 58 -14.88 1.06 -16.01
N LYS A 59 -15.02 1.14 -17.34
CA LYS A 59 -14.13 0.41 -18.28
C LYS A 59 -12.67 0.84 -18.18
N ALA A 60 -12.41 2.13 -17.99
CA ALA A 60 -11.04 2.67 -17.95
C ALA A 60 -10.31 2.38 -16.64
N THR A 61 -11.04 2.28 -15.52
CA THR A 61 -10.45 2.20 -14.17
C THR A 61 -10.61 0.83 -13.52
N GLY A 62 -11.51 -0.01 -14.04
CA GLY A 62 -11.87 -1.29 -13.45
C GLY A 62 -12.78 -1.16 -12.22
N LEU A 63 -13.16 0.05 -11.80
CA LEU A 63 -14.12 0.27 -10.72
C LEU A 63 -15.54 -0.04 -11.18
N SER A 64 -16.36 -0.55 -10.27
CA SER A 64 -17.80 -0.68 -10.49
C SER A 64 -18.49 0.68 -10.57
N ILE A 65 -19.66 0.71 -11.20
CA ILE A 65 -20.51 1.90 -11.28
C ILE A 65 -20.87 2.44 -9.88
N GLU A 66 -21.12 1.54 -8.92
CA GLU A 66 -21.39 1.90 -7.53
C GLU A 66 -20.19 2.60 -6.89
N GLU A 67 -18.99 2.02 -7.00
CA GLU A 67 -17.76 2.62 -6.48
C GLU A 67 -17.51 4.01 -7.08
N ILE A 68 -17.73 4.19 -8.39
CA ILE A 68 -17.55 5.49 -9.05
C ILE A 68 -18.59 6.51 -8.57
N ASN A 69 -19.84 6.10 -8.37
CA ASN A 69 -20.87 7.00 -7.84
C ASN A 69 -20.58 7.44 -6.41
N ASN A 70 -19.92 6.59 -5.60
CA ASN A 70 -19.45 6.93 -4.26
C ASN A 70 -18.24 7.88 -4.23
N LEU A 71 -17.65 8.21 -5.40
CA LEU A 71 -16.55 9.18 -5.51
C LEU A 71 -17.01 10.62 -5.84
N LYS A 72 -18.29 10.80 -6.19
CA LYS A 72 -18.91 12.12 -6.44
C LYS A 72 -19.05 12.90 -5.14
#